data_AF-A0A7X5IR87-F1
#
_entry.id   AF-A0A7X5IR87-F1
#
_cell.length_a   1.000
_cell.length_b   1.000
_cell.length_c   1.000
_cell.angle_alpha   90.00
_cell.angle_beta   90.00
_cell.angle_gamma   90.00
#
_symmetry.space_group_name_H-M   'P 1'
#
loop_
_entity.id
_entity.type
_entity.pdbx_description
1 polymer ?
#
loop_
_entity_poly.entity_id
_entity_poly.type
_entity_poly.pdbx_seq_one_letter_code
_entity_poly.pdbx_strand_id
1 'polypeptide(L)'
;MDTLHTLLHRARRTYLDFLRWLVLGSAVGVVVAFAGAGFHHLTEYARAIRLANGWLLFLLPLAGLLIVALYQFAGMYGDRGTNAVLLAVRENEAIPLRIFPLISVSTALTHLTGGSSGREGAALQLGSSIASFLGRKLRLPDKEARVLAMCGMAAGFSAVFGTPLASAVFALEVVSVGAMHYAALAPCMAAALVAQQVASRLGCGPVGFGLVQPPETGWATLAAGVVLGVLCGLLGWFEAVVFRTVHHLYEKKLPNPYLRVAAGAVLVIGMTLLLGTRDYNGAGMDGIIRAVAGQALPWAFACKLLMTALTLGAGFKGGEIVPTFFIGATFGCTVGAWLGLPAGFAAALGMVGLFCAVTNAPLASILLAYELFGGAGLPLFALVCAVTYRLSGYGGLYGAQQIIYSKETVLTREDEEAEEAAEYEARVEKRAEQVKESLRAKGLAVPDPEDGMAERQLDGEGEEAPGRGPALRR
;
A
#
# COMPACT_ATOMS: atom_id res chain seq x y z
N MET A 1 -37.33 -22.99 -23.61
CA MET A 1 -37.78 -21.72 -22.99
C MET A 1 -37.15 -21.51 -21.62
N ASP A 2 -36.91 -22.56 -20.83
CA ASP A 2 -36.29 -22.46 -19.50
C ASP A 2 -34.87 -21.89 -19.49
N THR A 3 -34.06 -22.21 -20.50
CA THR A 3 -32.72 -21.63 -20.68
C THR A 3 -32.76 -20.12 -20.91
N LEU A 4 -33.67 -19.63 -21.76
CA LEU A 4 -33.81 -18.18 -22.03
C LEU A 4 -34.30 -17.43 -20.79
N HIS A 5 -35.29 -17.99 -20.07
CA HIS A 5 -35.79 -17.38 -18.83
C HIS A 5 -34.70 -17.32 -17.75
N THR A 6 -33.89 -18.38 -17.61
CA THR A 6 -32.78 -18.42 -16.66
C THR A 6 -31.68 -17.42 -17.01
N LEU A 7 -31.36 -17.27 -18.31
CA LEU A 7 -30.41 -16.27 -18.80
C LEU A 7 -30.90 -14.84 -18.55
N LEU A 8 -32.16 -14.54 -18.86
CA LEU A 8 -32.76 -13.21 -18.62
C LEU A 8 -32.81 -12.88 -17.12
N HIS A 9 -33.14 -13.85 -16.27
CA HIS A 9 -33.14 -13.66 -14.82
C HIS A 9 -31.73 -13.38 -14.27
N ARG A 10 -30.71 -14.11 -14.74
CA ARG A 10 -29.30 -13.84 -14.38
C ARG A 10 -28.86 -12.45 -14.84
N ALA A 11 -29.12 -12.10 -16.11
CA ALA A 11 -28.77 -10.80 -16.66
C ALA A 11 -29.43 -9.65 -15.89
N ARG A 12 -30.72 -9.77 -15.57
CA ARG A 12 -31.45 -8.78 -14.74
C ARG A 12 -30.81 -8.61 -13.36
N ARG A 13 -30.46 -9.72 -12.69
CA ARG A 13 -29.82 -9.67 -11.37
C ARG A 13 -28.45 -8.99 -11.43
N THR A 14 -27.62 -9.33 -12.42
CA THR A 14 -26.31 -8.70 -12.63
C THR A 14 -26.44 -7.21 -12.89
N TYR A 15 -27.40 -6.79 -13.73
CA TYR A 15 -27.61 -5.38 -14.04
C TYR A 15 -28.10 -4.57 -12.84
N LEU A 16 -29.04 -5.12 -12.05
CA LEU A 16 -29.52 -4.47 -10.83
C LEU A 16 -28.42 -4.37 -9.76
N ASP A 17 -27.59 -5.40 -9.62
CA ASP A 17 -26.44 -5.36 -8.71
C ASP A 17 -25.39 -4.33 -9.16
N PHE A 18 -25.10 -4.28 -10.47
CA PHE A 18 -24.24 -3.25 -11.05
C PHE A 18 -24.76 -1.82 -10.78
N LEU A 19 -26.04 -1.55 -11.04
CA LEU A 19 -26.64 -0.24 -10.78
C LEU A 19 -26.60 0.12 -9.29
N ARG A 20 -26.90 -0.85 -8.42
CA ARG A 20 -26.80 -0.68 -6.97
C ARG A 20 -25.39 -0.27 -6.56
N TRP A 21 -24.36 -0.95 -7.07
CA TRP A 21 -22.96 -0.66 -6.78
C TRP A 21 -22.49 0.67 -7.37
N LEU A 22 -22.97 1.03 -8.56
CA LEU A 22 -22.70 2.34 -9.15
C LEU A 22 -23.24 3.46 -8.26
N VAL A 23 -24.48 3.32 -7.76
CA VAL A 23 -25.11 4.31 -6.87
C VAL A 23 -24.40 4.36 -5.52
N LEU A 24 -24.13 3.21 -4.90
CA LEU A 24 -23.44 3.15 -3.60
C LEU A 24 -22.02 3.72 -3.68
N GLY A 25 -21.24 3.32 -4.69
CA GLY A 25 -19.89 3.82 -4.93
C GLY A 25 -19.88 5.33 -5.15
N SER A 26 -20.78 5.83 -6.03
CA SER A 26 -20.91 7.27 -6.28
C SER A 26 -21.33 8.04 -5.03
N ALA A 27 -22.27 7.53 -4.24
CA ALA A 27 -22.70 8.17 -2.99
C ALA A 27 -21.57 8.27 -1.97
N VAL A 28 -20.78 7.19 -1.79
CA VAL A 28 -19.56 7.23 -0.98
C VAL A 28 -18.57 8.25 -1.54
N GLY A 29 -18.37 8.26 -2.86
CA GLY A 29 -17.53 9.23 -3.55
C GLY A 29 -17.89 10.68 -3.22
N VAL A 30 -19.17 11.04 -3.28
CA VAL A 30 -19.64 12.40 -2.93
C VAL A 30 -19.33 12.72 -1.46
N VAL A 31 -19.72 11.86 -0.52
CA VAL A 31 -19.54 12.15 0.92
C VAL A 31 -18.06 12.25 1.27
N VAL A 32 -17.24 11.32 0.78
CA VAL A 32 -15.81 11.31 1.03
C VAL A 32 -15.12 12.49 0.36
N ALA A 33 -15.59 12.97 -0.80
CA ALA A 33 -15.02 14.15 -1.44
C ALA A 33 -15.22 15.45 -0.64
N PHE A 34 -16.39 15.66 -0.03
CA PHE A 34 -16.59 16.83 0.83
C PHE A 34 -15.64 16.79 2.04
N ALA A 35 -15.52 15.63 2.68
CA ALA A 35 -14.60 15.43 3.80
C ALA A 35 -13.13 15.58 3.37
N GLY A 36 -12.75 14.99 2.23
CA GLY A 36 -11.42 15.05 1.64
C GLY A 36 -11.02 16.46 1.21
N ALA A 37 -11.94 17.22 0.60
CA ALA A 37 -11.71 18.61 0.23
C ALA A 37 -11.55 19.51 1.47
N GLY A 38 -12.38 19.33 2.49
CA GLY A 38 -12.22 20.03 3.77
C GLY A 38 -10.87 19.72 4.42
N PHE A 39 -10.46 18.45 4.42
CA PHE A 39 -9.15 18.01 4.89
C PHE A 39 -7.99 18.59 4.07
N HIS A 40 -8.11 18.61 2.74
CA HIS A 40 -7.14 19.24 1.84
C HIS A 40 -6.95 20.72 2.18
N HIS A 41 -8.05 21.48 2.27
CA HIS A 41 -7.99 22.91 2.60
C HIS A 41 -7.40 23.14 3.98
N LEU A 42 -7.80 22.35 4.98
CA LEU A 42 -7.26 22.46 6.34
C LEU A 42 -5.73 22.27 6.37
N THR A 43 -5.22 21.25 5.68
CA THR A 43 -3.77 20.99 5.61
C THR A 43 -3.01 22.04 4.79
N GLU A 44 -3.64 22.61 3.75
CA GLU A 44 -3.05 23.67 2.95
C GLU A 44 -3.03 25.02 3.68
N TYR A 45 -4.08 25.36 4.42
CA TYR A 45 -4.08 26.52 5.32
C TYR A 45 -3.01 26.38 6.41
N ALA A 46 -2.88 25.20 7.01
CA ALA A 46 -1.82 24.91 7.97
C ALA A 46 -0.43 25.12 7.35
N ARG A 47 -0.22 24.66 6.11
CA ARG A 47 1.02 24.89 5.35
C ARG A 47 1.28 26.37 5.11
N ALA A 48 0.29 27.12 4.62
CA ALA A 48 0.42 28.54 4.32
C ALA A 48 0.78 29.36 5.58
N ILE A 49 0.09 29.10 6.69
CA ILE A 49 0.37 29.75 7.98
C ILE A 49 1.79 29.44 8.45
N ARG A 50 2.24 28.18 8.34
CA ARG A 50 3.62 27.78 8.68
C ARG A 50 4.67 28.51 7.85
N LEU A 51 4.45 28.62 6.54
CA LEU A 51 5.39 29.31 5.64
C LEU A 51 5.48 30.80 5.96
N ALA A 52 4.35 31.43 6.32
CA ALA A 52 4.32 32.82 6.77
C ALA A 52 4.94 33.03 8.17
N ASN A 53 4.87 32.01 9.04
CA ASN A 53 5.25 32.11 10.46
C ASN A 53 6.29 31.07 10.84
N GLY A 54 7.55 31.37 10.55
CA GLY A 54 8.63 30.43 10.75
C GLY A 54 8.86 29.96 12.19
N TRP A 55 8.41 30.72 13.17
CA TRP A 55 8.55 30.39 14.59
C TRP A 55 7.62 29.25 15.02
N LEU A 56 6.57 28.92 14.23
CA LEU A 56 5.65 27.82 14.52
C LEU A 56 6.32 26.44 14.57
N LEU A 57 7.49 26.30 13.95
CA LEU A 57 8.33 25.10 14.08
C LEU A 57 8.64 24.77 15.55
N PHE A 58 8.86 25.78 16.38
CA PHE A 58 9.19 25.59 17.80
C PHE A 58 7.98 25.16 18.64
N LEU A 59 6.76 25.23 18.10
CA LEU A 59 5.55 24.69 18.73
C LEU A 59 5.32 23.20 18.40
N LEU A 60 6.21 22.56 17.63
CA LEU A 60 6.08 21.13 17.31
C LEU A 60 5.95 20.22 18.54
N PRO A 61 6.66 20.42 19.67
CA PRO A 61 6.46 19.61 20.87
C PRO A 61 5.04 19.75 21.43
N LEU A 62 4.50 20.97 21.48
CA LEU A 62 3.15 21.23 21.97
C LEU A 62 2.09 20.58 21.07
N ALA A 63 2.26 20.68 19.74
CA ALA A 63 1.39 20.00 18.79
C ALA A 63 1.43 18.47 18.98
N GLY A 64 2.61 17.88 19.18
CA GLY A 64 2.75 16.45 19.46
C GLY A 64 2.01 16.02 20.72
N LEU A 65 2.17 16.76 21.82
CA LEU A 65 1.46 16.49 23.08
C LEU A 65 -0.05 16.59 22.90
N LEU A 66 -0.52 17.60 22.18
CA LEU A 66 -1.93 17.79 21.86
C LEU A 66 -2.48 16.62 21.02
N ILE A 67 -1.74 16.16 20.01
CA ILE A 67 -2.12 15.00 19.19
C ILE A 67 -2.29 13.74 20.06
N VAL A 68 -1.32 13.45 20.93
CA VAL A 68 -1.41 12.30 21.84
C VAL A 68 -2.63 12.43 22.77
N ALA A 69 -2.85 13.61 23.36
CA ALA A 69 -4.00 13.87 24.22
C ALA A 69 -5.33 13.66 23.47
N LEU A 70 -5.47 14.20 22.25
CA LEU A 70 -6.66 14.02 21.42
C LEU A 70 -6.96 12.54 21.14
N TYR A 71 -5.93 11.75 20.79
CA TYR A 71 -6.09 10.32 20.54
C TYR A 71 -6.44 9.53 21.81
N GLN A 72 -5.88 9.90 22.97
CA GLN A 72 -6.25 9.28 24.24
C GLN A 72 -7.69 9.62 24.64
N PHE A 73 -8.10 10.90 24.59
CA PHE A 73 -9.47 11.32 24.91
C PHE A 73 -10.51 10.71 23.96
N ALA A 74 -10.16 10.51 22.69
CA ALA A 74 -11.04 9.85 21.72
C ALA A 74 -11.11 8.32 21.89
N GLY A 75 -10.32 7.72 22.78
CA GLY A 75 -10.20 6.26 22.93
C GLY A 75 -9.56 5.57 21.72
N MET A 76 -8.71 6.30 20.99
CA MET A 76 -8.10 5.87 19.73
C MET A 76 -6.58 5.68 19.82
N TYR A 77 -6.00 5.61 21.01
CA TYR A 77 -4.55 5.47 21.19
C TYR A 77 -3.95 4.27 20.42
N GLY A 78 -4.70 3.17 20.29
CA GLY A 78 -4.30 1.98 19.52
C GLY A 78 -4.57 2.05 18.01
N ASP A 79 -4.83 3.23 17.46
CA ASP A 79 -4.99 3.45 16.03
C ASP A 79 -3.78 2.93 15.23
N ARG A 80 -4.03 1.99 14.32
CA ARG A 80 -3.00 1.35 13.49
C ARG A 80 -2.71 2.13 12.20
N GLY A 81 -3.30 3.32 12.03
CA GLY A 81 -3.11 4.16 10.86
C GLY A 81 -3.62 3.48 9.58
N THR A 82 -2.84 3.55 8.50
CA THR A 82 -3.21 2.95 7.22
C THR A 82 -3.37 1.43 7.30
N ASN A 83 -2.73 0.74 8.25
CA ASN A 83 -2.96 -0.69 8.47
C ASN A 83 -4.42 -0.99 8.89
N ALA A 84 -5.08 -0.09 9.62
CA ALA A 84 -6.50 -0.25 9.97
C ALA A 84 -7.40 -0.22 8.72
N VAL A 85 -7.01 0.54 7.70
CA VAL A 85 -7.70 0.57 6.39
C VAL A 85 -7.61 -0.78 5.70
N LEU A 86 -6.40 -1.36 5.64
CA LEU A 86 -6.19 -2.65 5.02
C LEU A 86 -6.96 -3.77 5.75
N LEU A 87 -6.95 -3.76 7.09
CA LEU A 87 -7.71 -4.72 7.90
C LEU A 87 -9.23 -4.56 7.72
N ALA A 88 -9.73 -3.34 7.53
CA ALA A 88 -11.15 -3.13 7.22
C ALA A 88 -11.55 -3.71 5.86
N VAL A 89 -10.69 -3.62 4.85
CA VAL A 89 -10.94 -4.21 3.54
C VAL A 89 -10.80 -5.73 3.56
N ARG A 90 -9.84 -6.25 4.32
CA ARG A 90 -9.53 -7.68 4.39
C ARG A 90 -10.48 -8.45 5.30
N GLU A 91 -10.60 -8.01 6.55
CA GLU A 91 -11.22 -8.72 7.66
C GLU A 91 -12.55 -8.08 8.10
N ASN A 92 -12.99 -7.01 7.42
CA ASN A 92 -14.14 -6.21 7.84
C ASN A 92 -13.99 -5.63 9.27
N GLU A 93 -12.75 -5.41 9.71
CA GLU A 93 -12.49 -4.73 10.99
C GLU A 93 -13.14 -3.33 10.99
N ALA A 94 -13.83 -3.01 12.08
CA ALA A 94 -14.58 -1.77 12.17
C ALA A 94 -13.65 -0.56 12.35
N ILE A 95 -13.63 0.35 11.38
CA ILE A 95 -13.01 1.68 11.56
C ILE A 95 -14.04 2.63 12.20
N PRO A 96 -13.77 3.23 13.37
CA PRO A 96 -14.66 4.20 13.99
C PRO A 96 -14.74 5.51 13.19
N LEU A 97 -15.94 6.09 13.02
CA LEU A 97 -16.12 7.37 12.31
C LEU A 97 -15.33 8.52 12.95
N ARG A 98 -15.05 8.45 14.25
CA ARG A 98 -14.27 9.45 14.99
C ARG A 98 -12.83 9.60 14.47
N ILE A 99 -12.30 8.62 13.71
CA ILE A 99 -11.01 8.75 13.04
C ILE A 99 -11.01 9.91 12.04
N PHE A 100 -12.09 10.13 11.30
CA PHE A 100 -12.17 11.21 10.31
C PHE A 100 -11.77 12.58 10.89
N PRO A 101 -12.47 13.16 11.88
CA PRO A 101 -12.09 14.47 12.41
C PRO A 101 -10.73 14.42 13.13
N LEU A 102 -10.41 13.31 13.79
CA LEU A 102 -9.20 13.16 14.58
C LEU A 102 -7.93 13.16 13.72
N ILE A 103 -7.91 12.38 12.62
CA ILE A 103 -6.79 12.34 11.69
C ILE A 103 -6.66 13.67 10.95
N SER A 104 -7.79 14.29 10.59
CA SER A 104 -7.80 15.58 9.89
C SER A 104 -7.13 16.69 10.71
N VAL A 105 -7.54 16.85 11.97
CA VAL A 105 -6.97 17.85 12.88
C VAL A 105 -5.51 17.51 13.21
N SER A 106 -5.21 16.25 13.49
CA SER A 106 -3.86 15.86 13.90
C SER A 106 -2.83 16.01 12.77
N THR A 107 -3.19 15.65 11.53
CA THR A 107 -2.33 15.91 10.37
C THR A 107 -2.17 17.39 10.11
N ALA A 108 -3.22 18.19 10.25
CA ALA A 108 -3.12 19.65 10.13
C ALA A 108 -2.17 20.24 11.18
N LEU A 109 -2.24 19.78 12.43
CA LEU A 109 -1.30 20.19 13.49
C LEU A 109 0.14 19.80 13.15
N THR A 110 0.38 18.55 12.72
CA THR A 110 1.71 18.10 12.26
C THR A 110 2.25 19.03 11.16
N HIS A 111 1.42 19.35 10.16
CA HIS A 111 1.82 20.22 9.05
C HIS A 111 2.01 21.68 9.46
N LEU A 112 1.19 22.20 10.38
CA LEU A 112 1.25 23.57 10.89
C LEU A 112 2.57 23.84 11.62
N THR A 113 3.01 22.89 12.43
CA THR A 113 4.25 23.03 13.22
C THR A 113 5.47 22.38 12.55
N GLY A 114 5.34 21.93 11.31
CA GLY A 114 6.48 21.54 10.47
C GLY A 114 7.00 20.12 10.66
N GLY A 115 6.20 19.20 11.21
CA GLY A 115 6.51 17.77 11.15
C GLY A 115 6.58 17.30 9.68
N SER A 116 7.54 16.42 9.37
CA SER A 116 7.67 15.84 8.03
C SER A 116 6.67 14.70 7.86
N SER A 117 5.57 14.96 7.16
CA SER A 117 4.52 13.99 6.87
C SER A 117 3.74 14.43 5.63
N GLY A 118 3.15 13.47 4.92
CA GLY A 118 2.14 13.67 3.90
C GLY A 118 0.73 13.66 4.49
N ARG A 119 -0.26 13.66 3.61
CA ARG A 119 -1.69 13.70 3.97
C ARG A 119 -2.49 12.53 3.38
N GLU A 120 -1.88 11.76 2.50
CA GLU A 120 -2.55 10.78 1.67
C GLU A 120 -2.92 9.52 2.47
N GLY A 121 -2.02 9.03 3.33
CA GLY A 121 -2.34 7.95 4.28
C GLY A 121 -3.48 8.32 5.24
N ALA A 122 -3.57 9.60 5.62
CA ALA A 122 -4.68 10.14 6.39
C ALA A 122 -5.97 10.21 5.56
N ALA A 123 -5.88 10.52 4.26
CA ALA A 123 -7.02 10.53 3.35
C ALA A 123 -7.61 9.12 3.15
N LEU A 124 -6.77 8.09 3.08
CA LEU A 124 -7.21 6.68 3.05
C LEU A 124 -8.02 6.34 4.32
N GLN A 125 -7.49 6.69 5.49
CA GLN A 125 -8.15 6.44 6.78
C GLN A 125 -9.48 7.19 6.91
N LEU A 126 -9.50 8.47 6.54
CA LEU A 126 -10.69 9.29 6.50
C LEU A 126 -11.76 8.65 5.60
N GLY A 127 -11.41 8.34 4.36
CA GLY A 127 -12.33 7.78 3.38
C GLY A 127 -12.91 6.44 3.81
N SER A 128 -12.05 5.53 4.28
CA SER A 128 -12.49 4.23 4.78
C SER A 128 -13.27 4.33 6.09
N SER A 129 -12.98 5.28 6.99
CA SER A 129 -13.77 5.47 8.22
C SER A 129 -15.21 5.89 7.93
N ILE A 130 -15.41 6.78 6.94
CA ILE A 130 -16.73 7.21 6.47
C ILE A 130 -17.45 6.04 5.80
N ALA A 131 -16.77 5.33 4.91
CA ALA A 131 -17.36 4.19 4.21
C ALA A 131 -17.73 3.04 5.16
N SER A 132 -16.87 2.67 6.12
CA SER A 132 -17.18 1.68 7.14
C SER A 132 -18.38 2.10 8.00
N PHE A 133 -18.51 3.39 8.32
CA PHE A 133 -19.70 3.90 9.02
C PHE A 133 -20.96 3.77 8.18
N LEU A 134 -20.92 4.15 6.91
CA LEU A 134 -22.05 4.02 5.98
C LEU A 134 -22.45 2.56 5.78
N GLY A 135 -21.48 1.65 5.64
CA GLY A 135 -21.73 0.21 5.49
C GLY A 135 -22.47 -0.38 6.68
N ARG A 136 -22.07 -0.02 7.91
CA ARG A 136 -22.78 -0.42 9.13
C ARG A 136 -24.17 0.21 9.23
N LYS A 137 -24.31 1.49 8.90
CA LYS A 137 -25.59 2.19 8.93
C LYS A 137 -26.60 1.56 7.95
N LEU A 138 -26.12 1.14 6.78
CA LEU A 138 -26.88 0.44 5.75
C LEU A 138 -27.05 -1.07 6.05
N ARG A 139 -26.46 -1.57 7.14
CA ARG A 139 -26.48 -3.00 7.54
C ARG A 139 -26.02 -3.93 6.43
N LEU A 140 -24.98 -3.53 5.69
CA LEU A 140 -24.44 -4.34 4.61
C LEU A 140 -23.80 -5.62 5.14
N PRO A 141 -23.94 -6.76 4.44
CA PRO A 141 -23.19 -7.98 4.72
C PRO A 141 -21.68 -7.76 4.64
N ASP A 142 -20.89 -8.57 5.34
CA ASP A 142 -19.43 -8.38 5.45
C ASP A 142 -18.72 -8.25 4.10
N LYS A 143 -19.08 -9.08 3.10
CA LYS A 143 -18.49 -9.01 1.76
C LYS A 143 -18.75 -7.65 1.10
N GLU A 144 -19.97 -7.12 1.24
CA GLU A 144 -20.34 -5.83 0.68
C GLU A 144 -19.73 -4.66 1.48
N ALA A 145 -19.65 -4.78 2.81
CA ALA A 145 -19.00 -3.79 3.67
C ALA A 145 -17.51 -3.61 3.32
N ARG A 146 -16.81 -4.70 3.01
CA ARG A 146 -15.42 -4.68 2.52
C ARG A 146 -15.29 -3.93 1.19
N VAL A 147 -16.17 -4.19 0.21
CA VAL A 147 -16.19 -3.45 -1.06
C VAL A 147 -16.48 -1.97 -0.85
N LEU A 148 -17.40 -1.64 0.08
CA LEU A 148 -17.68 -0.24 0.42
C LEU A 148 -16.45 0.43 1.06
N ALA A 149 -15.71 -0.27 1.93
CA ALA A 149 -14.45 0.22 2.50
C ALA A 149 -13.38 0.49 1.42
N MET A 150 -13.31 -0.35 0.37
CA MET A 150 -12.47 -0.11 -0.81
C MET A 150 -12.92 1.14 -1.58
N CYS A 151 -14.23 1.35 -1.74
CA CYS A 151 -14.76 2.58 -2.35
C CYS A 151 -14.37 3.82 -1.55
N GLY A 152 -14.43 3.75 -0.21
CA GLY A 152 -13.99 4.83 0.67
C GLY A 152 -12.50 5.12 0.54
N MET A 153 -11.68 4.08 0.49
CA MET A 153 -10.24 4.18 0.28
C MET A 153 -9.92 4.84 -1.08
N ALA A 154 -10.53 4.36 -2.16
CA ALA A 154 -10.36 4.89 -3.51
C ALA A 154 -10.82 6.36 -3.61
N ALA A 155 -12.00 6.68 -3.06
CA ALA A 155 -12.53 8.04 -3.03
C ALA A 155 -11.65 8.99 -2.21
N GLY A 156 -11.13 8.55 -1.05
CA GLY A 156 -10.29 9.37 -0.19
C GLY A 156 -8.96 9.73 -0.84
N PHE A 157 -8.30 8.74 -1.45
CA PHE A 157 -7.05 8.97 -2.18
C PHE A 157 -7.30 9.87 -3.42
N SER A 158 -8.37 9.60 -4.16
CA SER A 158 -8.71 10.35 -5.37
C SER A 158 -9.11 11.80 -5.08
N ALA A 159 -9.83 12.07 -3.99
CA ALA A 159 -10.22 13.43 -3.60
C ALA A 159 -9.02 14.33 -3.25
N VAL A 160 -7.92 13.75 -2.76
CA VAL A 160 -6.74 14.51 -2.32
C VAL A 160 -5.68 14.61 -3.42
N PHE A 161 -5.49 13.54 -4.19
CA PHE A 161 -4.44 13.48 -5.23
C PHE A 161 -4.95 13.81 -6.63
N GLY A 162 -6.25 13.61 -6.88
CA GLY A 162 -6.88 13.82 -8.17
C GLY A 162 -6.54 12.76 -9.22
N THR A 163 -6.14 11.55 -8.79
CA THR A 163 -5.72 10.43 -9.65
C THR A 163 -6.70 9.26 -9.52
N PRO A 164 -7.92 9.35 -10.10
CA PRO A 164 -8.98 8.36 -9.91
C PRO A 164 -8.62 6.96 -10.43
N LEU A 165 -7.92 6.83 -11.55
CA LEU A 165 -7.55 5.51 -12.10
C LEU A 165 -6.58 4.80 -11.16
N ALA A 166 -5.52 5.49 -10.75
CA ALA A 166 -4.55 4.99 -9.79
C ALA A 166 -5.22 4.66 -8.47
N SER A 167 -6.14 5.49 -7.99
CA SER A 167 -6.82 5.29 -6.70
C SER A 167 -7.74 4.07 -6.68
N ALA A 168 -8.51 3.88 -7.75
CA ALA A 168 -9.41 2.74 -7.86
C ALA A 168 -8.62 1.43 -7.91
N VAL A 169 -7.54 1.37 -8.71
CA VAL A 169 -6.70 0.16 -8.82
C VAL A 169 -5.86 -0.06 -7.56
N PHE A 170 -5.33 1.00 -6.95
CA PHE A 170 -4.62 0.94 -5.69
C PHE A 170 -5.47 0.27 -4.61
N ALA A 171 -6.75 0.64 -4.52
CA ALA A 171 -7.67 0.05 -3.56
C ALA A 171 -7.84 -1.48 -3.73
N LEU A 172 -7.74 -1.98 -4.96
CA LEU A 172 -7.86 -3.40 -5.32
C LEU A 172 -6.56 -4.18 -5.10
N GLU A 173 -5.42 -3.52 -5.25
CA GLU A 173 -4.09 -4.14 -5.31
C GLU A 173 -3.36 -4.09 -3.97
N VAL A 174 -3.48 -3.00 -3.21
CA VAL A 174 -2.66 -2.75 -2.01
C VAL A 174 -2.93 -3.74 -0.87
N VAL A 175 -4.13 -4.33 -0.79
CA VAL A 175 -4.49 -5.21 0.34
C VAL A 175 -3.91 -6.61 0.18
N SER A 176 -3.91 -7.12 -1.05
CA SER A 176 -3.56 -8.49 -1.40
C SER A 176 -2.44 -8.51 -2.44
N VAL A 177 -1.20 -8.58 -1.97
CA VAL A 177 -0.02 -8.66 -2.84
C VAL A 177 -0.11 -9.93 -3.69
N GLY A 178 -0.11 -9.74 -5.01
CA GLY A 178 -0.24 -10.81 -6.01
C GLY A 178 -1.67 -11.12 -6.47
N ALA A 179 -2.72 -10.54 -5.86
CA ALA A 179 -4.11 -10.81 -6.26
C ALA A 179 -4.99 -9.55 -6.26
N MET A 180 -5.85 -9.40 -7.28
CA MET A 180 -6.81 -8.29 -7.35
C MET A 180 -8.26 -8.73 -7.28
N HIS A 181 -9.06 -8.00 -6.52
CA HIS A 181 -10.50 -8.23 -6.40
C HIS A 181 -11.31 -7.50 -7.49
N TYR A 182 -11.19 -7.93 -8.74
CA TYR A 182 -11.79 -7.24 -9.91
C TYR A 182 -13.30 -6.95 -9.81
N ALA A 183 -14.06 -7.72 -9.02
CA ALA A 183 -15.48 -7.46 -8.80
C ALA A 183 -15.76 -6.07 -8.18
N ALA A 184 -14.81 -5.51 -7.41
CA ALA A 184 -14.93 -4.18 -6.82
C ALA A 184 -14.46 -3.05 -7.75
N LEU A 185 -13.97 -3.34 -8.96
CA LEU A 185 -13.42 -2.32 -9.86
C LEU A 185 -14.46 -1.26 -10.24
N ALA A 186 -15.65 -1.68 -10.68
CA ALA A 186 -16.70 -0.76 -11.09
C ALA A 186 -17.14 0.21 -9.96
N PRO A 187 -17.48 -0.26 -8.74
CA PRO A 187 -17.86 0.66 -7.66
C PRO A 187 -16.68 1.52 -7.17
N CYS A 188 -15.45 0.99 -7.11
CA CYS A 188 -14.29 1.80 -6.71
C CYS A 188 -13.96 2.89 -7.74
N MET A 189 -14.08 2.57 -9.03
CA MET A 189 -13.90 3.53 -10.11
C MET A 189 -14.96 4.64 -10.05
N ALA A 190 -16.22 4.28 -9.86
CA ALA A 190 -17.30 5.25 -9.69
C ALA A 190 -17.05 6.18 -8.48
N ALA A 191 -16.67 5.59 -7.35
CA ALA A 191 -16.35 6.34 -6.14
C ALA A 191 -15.18 7.31 -6.34
N ALA A 192 -14.08 6.86 -6.97
CA ALA A 192 -12.90 7.66 -7.25
C ALA A 192 -13.18 8.82 -8.22
N LEU A 193 -13.80 8.54 -9.38
CA LEU A 193 -14.12 9.57 -10.39
C LEU A 193 -15.08 10.63 -9.83
N VAL A 194 -16.14 10.21 -9.14
CA VAL A 194 -17.06 11.16 -8.50
C VAL A 194 -16.33 11.98 -7.45
N ALA A 195 -15.46 11.35 -6.66
CA ALA A 195 -14.73 12.05 -5.62
C ALA A 195 -13.78 13.11 -6.18
N GLN A 196 -13.00 12.75 -7.21
CA GLN A 196 -12.12 13.68 -7.93
C GLN A 196 -12.92 14.85 -8.52
N GLN A 197 -14.05 14.57 -9.18
CA GLN A 197 -14.85 15.60 -9.83
C GLN A 197 -15.46 16.59 -8.82
N VAL A 198 -15.96 16.09 -7.69
CA VAL A 198 -16.51 16.92 -6.61
C VAL A 198 -15.39 17.73 -5.95
N ALA A 199 -14.28 17.07 -5.57
CA ALA A 199 -13.13 17.74 -4.94
C ALA A 199 -12.54 18.85 -5.83
N SER A 200 -12.42 18.60 -7.14
CA SER A 200 -11.95 19.60 -8.11
C SER A 200 -12.84 20.84 -8.15
N ARG A 201 -14.16 20.67 -8.08
CA ARG A 201 -15.12 21.80 -8.02
C ARG A 201 -15.05 22.56 -6.70
N LEU A 202 -14.56 21.92 -5.64
CA LEU A 202 -14.30 22.53 -4.34
C LEU A 202 -12.89 23.14 -4.24
N GLY A 203 -12.14 23.24 -5.35
CA GLY A 203 -10.81 23.85 -5.40
C GLY A 203 -9.65 22.88 -5.13
N CYS A 204 -9.90 21.58 -5.02
CA CYS A 204 -8.88 20.55 -4.89
C CYS A 204 -8.60 19.92 -6.27
N GLY A 205 -7.91 20.66 -7.13
CA GLY A 205 -7.60 20.21 -8.49
C GLY A 205 -6.61 19.03 -8.52
N PRO A 206 -6.53 18.31 -9.66
CA PRO A 206 -5.59 17.21 -9.81
C PRO A 206 -4.14 17.70 -9.76
N VAL A 207 -3.28 16.92 -9.11
CA VAL A 207 -1.84 17.14 -9.13
C VAL A 207 -1.33 16.67 -10.49
N GLY A 208 -0.67 17.55 -11.23
CA GLY A 208 0.00 17.21 -12.48
C GLY A 208 1.40 17.83 -12.51
N PHE A 209 2.35 17.11 -13.09
CA PHE A 209 3.71 17.60 -13.27
C PHE A 209 4.00 17.81 -14.75
N GLY A 210 4.59 18.96 -15.09
CA GLY A 210 5.14 19.20 -16.41
C GLY A 210 6.39 18.34 -16.60
N LEU A 211 6.24 17.19 -17.25
CA LEU A 211 7.35 16.29 -17.50
C LEU A 211 8.23 16.83 -18.65
N VAL A 212 9.54 16.83 -18.44
CA VAL A 212 10.53 17.00 -19.52
C VAL A 212 10.39 15.83 -20.49
N GLN A 213 10.45 16.10 -21.80
CA GLN A 213 10.24 15.10 -22.84
C GLN A 213 10.99 13.78 -22.53
N PRO A 214 10.32 12.62 -22.64
CA PRO A 214 10.96 11.33 -22.38
C PRO A 214 12.14 11.13 -23.34
N PRO A 215 13.24 10.50 -22.88
CA PRO A 215 14.33 10.15 -23.77
C PRO A 215 13.85 9.17 -24.84
N GLU A 216 14.54 9.12 -25.98
CA GLU A 216 14.29 8.09 -26.99
C GLU A 216 14.46 6.69 -26.37
N THR A 217 13.52 5.80 -26.68
CA THR A 217 13.52 4.44 -26.16
C THR A 217 14.55 3.61 -26.90
N GLY A 218 15.79 3.62 -26.40
CA GLY A 218 16.89 2.76 -26.84
C GLY A 218 17.29 1.74 -25.77
N TRP A 219 18.15 0.79 -26.14
CA TRP A 219 18.66 -0.24 -25.23
C TRP A 219 19.35 0.33 -23.98
N ALA A 220 20.09 1.44 -24.14
CA ALA A 220 20.73 2.13 -23.03
C ALA A 220 19.71 2.71 -22.03
N THR A 221 18.65 3.35 -22.54
CA THR A 221 17.54 3.89 -21.73
C THR A 221 16.82 2.77 -20.97
N LEU A 222 16.57 1.63 -21.62
CA LEU A 222 15.96 0.46 -20.97
C LEU A 222 16.87 -0.10 -19.86
N ALA A 223 18.17 -0.27 -20.14
CA ALA A 223 19.14 -0.73 -19.16
C ALA A 223 19.24 0.21 -17.95
N ALA A 224 19.31 1.52 -18.19
CA ALA A 224 19.29 2.53 -17.14
C ALA A 224 17.99 2.47 -16.31
N GLY A 225 16.84 2.24 -16.96
CA GLY A 225 15.56 2.03 -16.29
C GLY A 225 15.55 0.79 -15.40
N VAL A 226 16.10 -0.33 -15.86
CA VAL A 226 16.25 -1.55 -15.03
C VAL A 226 17.12 -1.27 -13.81
N VAL A 227 18.30 -0.66 -13.99
CA VAL A 227 19.20 -0.32 -12.88
C VAL A 227 18.51 0.62 -11.90
N LEU A 228 17.83 1.65 -12.39
CA LEU A 228 17.07 2.58 -11.52
C LEU A 228 15.95 1.85 -10.75
N GLY A 229 15.25 0.91 -11.39
CA GLY A 229 14.22 0.09 -10.73
C GLY A 229 14.78 -0.81 -9.63
N VAL A 230 15.92 -1.47 -9.87
CA VAL A 230 16.64 -2.25 -8.84
C VAL A 230 16.95 -1.36 -7.63
N LEU A 231 17.52 -0.18 -7.90
CA LEU A 231 17.90 0.77 -6.86
C LEU A 231 16.70 1.35 -6.10
N CYS A 232 15.57 1.60 -6.78
CA CYS A 232 14.32 1.99 -6.14
C CYS A 232 13.75 0.88 -5.25
N GLY A 233 13.84 -0.38 -5.67
CA GLY A 233 13.46 -1.54 -4.85
C GLY A 233 14.28 -1.63 -3.57
N LEU A 234 15.61 -1.50 -3.68
CA LEU A 234 16.51 -1.47 -2.51
C LEU A 234 16.24 -0.27 -1.60
N LEU A 235 15.99 0.90 -2.18
CA LEU A 235 15.66 2.12 -1.42
C LEU A 235 14.31 1.97 -0.69
N GLY A 236 13.31 1.36 -1.31
CA GLY A 236 12.01 1.11 -0.69
C GLY A 236 12.10 0.11 0.48
N TRP A 237 12.87 -0.96 0.31
CA TRP A 237 13.20 -1.87 1.41
C TRP A 237 13.90 -1.13 2.55
N PHE A 238 14.90 -0.31 2.24
CA PHE A 238 15.64 0.47 3.21
C PHE A 238 14.74 1.49 3.94
N GLU A 239 13.86 2.19 3.23
CA GLU A 239 12.86 3.11 3.79
C GLU A 239 11.96 2.39 4.81
N ALA A 240 11.43 1.22 4.44
CA ALA A 240 10.59 0.41 5.33
C ALA A 240 11.36 -0.06 6.58
N VAL A 241 12.63 -0.45 6.44
CA VAL A 241 13.49 -0.82 7.58
C VAL A 241 13.74 0.39 8.49
N VAL A 242 14.07 1.56 7.94
CA VAL A 242 14.30 2.78 8.72
C VAL A 242 13.05 3.16 9.51
N PHE A 243 11.87 3.16 8.88
CA PHE A 243 10.62 3.51 9.58
C PHE A 243 10.32 2.54 10.72
N ARG A 244 10.44 1.22 10.49
CA ARG A 244 10.24 0.21 11.54
C ARG A 244 11.26 0.33 12.67
N THR A 245 12.53 0.50 12.35
CA THR A 245 13.61 0.60 13.34
C THR A 245 13.47 1.86 14.19
N VAL A 246 13.19 3.01 13.57
CA VAL A 246 12.99 4.27 14.30
C VAL A 246 11.77 4.18 15.19
N HIS A 247 10.65 3.65 14.70
CA HIS A 247 9.46 3.42 15.52
C HIS A 247 9.77 2.49 16.71
N HIS A 248 10.39 1.34 16.47
CA HIS A 248 10.76 0.39 17.54
C HIS A 248 11.72 1.01 18.57
N LEU A 249 12.69 1.80 18.12
CA LEU A 249 13.62 2.50 19.02
C LEU A 249 12.89 3.50 19.91
N TYR A 250 11.96 4.27 19.34
CA TYR A 250 11.09 5.16 20.10
C TYR A 250 10.24 4.42 21.13
N GLU A 251 9.64 3.29 20.76
CA GLU A 251 8.84 2.48 21.70
C GLU A 251 9.67 1.93 22.85
N LYS A 252 10.85 1.38 22.53
CA LYS A 252 11.75 0.76 23.49
C LYS A 252 12.40 1.77 24.44
N LYS A 253 12.83 2.92 23.93
CA LYS A 253 13.55 3.93 24.71
C LYS A 253 12.62 4.94 25.39
N LEU A 254 11.49 5.25 24.77
CA LEU A 254 10.51 6.22 25.23
C LEU A 254 9.10 5.57 25.25
N PRO A 255 8.83 4.67 26.20
CA PRO A 255 7.55 3.97 26.27
C PRO A 255 6.38 4.93 26.56
N ASN A 256 6.63 6.04 27.25
CA ASN A 256 5.61 7.08 27.46
C ASN A 256 5.38 7.87 26.15
N PRO A 257 4.17 7.83 25.57
CA PRO A 257 3.88 8.48 24.30
C PRO A 257 4.05 10.00 24.33
N TYR A 258 3.76 10.66 25.45
CA TYR A 258 3.92 12.11 25.61
C TYR A 258 5.40 12.50 25.54
N LEU A 259 6.27 11.73 26.20
CA LEU A 259 7.71 11.96 26.14
C LEU A 259 8.27 11.64 24.76
N ARG A 260 7.73 10.60 24.11
CA ARG A 260 8.12 10.18 22.76
C ARG A 260 7.88 11.26 21.71
N VAL A 261 6.68 11.83 21.65
CA VAL A 261 6.37 12.91 20.70
C VAL A 261 7.15 14.18 20.99
N ALA A 262 7.38 14.52 22.26
CA ALA A 262 8.20 15.66 22.64
C ALA A 262 9.67 15.48 22.20
N ALA A 263 10.25 14.30 22.43
CA ALA A 263 11.61 13.99 22.00
C ALA A 263 11.73 13.96 20.47
N GLY A 264 10.77 13.37 19.77
CA GLY A 264 10.72 13.40 18.31
C GLY A 264 10.64 14.82 17.76
N ALA A 265 9.84 15.69 18.37
CA ALA A 265 9.76 17.10 17.99
C ALA A 265 11.11 17.82 18.17
N VAL A 266 11.79 17.62 19.30
CA VAL A 266 13.12 18.21 19.55
C VAL A 266 14.13 17.74 18.51
N LEU A 267 14.13 16.45 18.15
CA LEU A 267 15.00 15.90 17.10
C LEU A 267 14.71 16.51 15.74
N VAL A 268 13.43 16.63 15.34
CA VAL A 268 13.02 17.25 14.07
C VAL A 268 13.42 18.73 14.03
N ILE A 269 13.23 19.48 15.11
CA ILE A 269 13.67 20.87 15.23
C ILE A 269 15.19 20.96 15.09
N GLY A 270 15.93 20.15 15.87
CA GLY A 270 17.39 20.12 15.84
C GLY A 270 17.94 19.80 14.45
N MET A 271 17.37 18.81 13.77
CA MET A 271 17.73 18.46 12.39
C MET A 271 17.39 19.60 11.41
N THR A 272 16.25 20.25 11.56
CA THR A 272 15.87 21.40 10.72
C THR A 272 16.88 22.56 10.87
N LEU A 273 17.30 22.84 12.11
CA LEU A 273 18.30 23.88 12.39
C LEU A 273 19.69 23.49 11.86
N LEU A 274 20.09 22.22 12.03
CA LEU A 274 21.38 21.70 11.56
C LEU A 274 21.49 21.74 10.04
N LEU A 275 20.42 21.40 9.33
CA LEU A 275 20.37 21.41 7.86
C LEU A 275 20.30 22.84 7.29
N GLY A 276 19.94 23.84 8.12
CA GLY A 276 19.81 25.23 7.69
C GLY A 276 18.68 25.49 6.68
N THR A 277 17.81 24.51 6.44
CA THR A 277 16.68 24.60 5.50
C THR A 277 15.43 23.92 6.05
N ARG A 278 14.27 24.35 5.57
CA ARG A 278 12.95 23.82 5.92
C ARG A 278 12.31 23.00 4.81
N ASP A 279 13.04 22.72 3.74
CA ASP A 279 12.56 21.95 2.58
C ASP A 279 12.06 20.55 2.95
N TYR A 280 12.57 19.99 4.05
CA TYR A 280 12.21 18.66 4.51
C TYR A 280 11.03 18.64 5.50
N ASN A 281 10.54 19.80 5.95
CA ASN A 281 9.36 19.91 6.81
C ASN A 281 8.05 19.82 6.00
N GLY A 282 6.99 19.28 6.59
CA GLY A 282 5.70 19.08 5.91
C GLY A 282 5.76 18.00 4.82
N ALA A 283 4.90 18.11 3.80
CA ALA A 283 4.77 17.10 2.75
C ALA A 283 6.00 16.99 1.86
N GLY A 284 6.50 18.12 1.34
CA GLY A 284 7.65 18.17 0.43
C GLY A 284 7.30 18.39 -1.06
N MET A 285 6.06 18.75 -1.40
CA MET A 285 5.65 18.97 -2.80
C MET A 285 6.57 19.91 -3.57
N ASP A 286 7.03 21.00 -2.96
CA ASP A 286 7.93 21.96 -3.61
C ASP A 286 9.27 21.32 -4.01
N GLY A 287 9.78 20.38 -3.22
CA GLY A 287 11.00 19.62 -3.57
C GLY A 287 10.78 18.58 -4.65
N ILE A 288 9.60 17.96 -4.71
CA ILE A 288 9.21 17.06 -5.81
C ILE A 288 9.17 17.85 -7.12
N ILE A 289 8.54 19.03 -7.13
CA ILE A 289 8.45 19.90 -8.31
C ILE A 289 9.85 20.27 -8.80
N ARG A 290 10.76 20.67 -7.91
CA ARG A 290 12.16 20.96 -8.27
C ARG A 290 12.88 19.73 -8.83
N ALA A 291 12.71 18.56 -8.22
CA ALA A 291 13.33 17.32 -8.69
C ALA A 291 12.84 16.93 -10.09
N VAL A 292 11.53 17.02 -10.36
CA VAL A 292 10.96 16.77 -11.69
C VAL A 292 11.41 17.83 -12.72
N ALA A 293 11.73 19.04 -12.27
CA ALA A 293 12.40 20.04 -13.10
C ALA A 293 13.92 19.77 -13.30
N GLY A 294 14.44 18.65 -12.80
CA GLY A 294 15.85 18.25 -12.91
C GLY A 294 16.77 18.86 -11.85
N GLN A 295 16.22 19.43 -10.78
CA GLN A 295 16.96 20.11 -9.72
C GLN A 295 16.74 19.45 -8.35
N ALA A 296 17.69 18.63 -7.92
CA ALA A 296 17.68 18.05 -6.58
C ALA A 296 19.10 18.01 -5.99
N LEU A 297 19.19 18.23 -4.67
CA LEU A 297 20.44 17.98 -3.95
C LEU A 297 20.66 16.46 -3.84
N PRO A 298 21.89 15.94 -4.05
CA PRO A 298 22.19 14.51 -3.99
C PRO A 298 21.75 13.80 -2.70
N TRP A 299 21.79 14.48 -1.56
CA TRP A 299 21.43 13.93 -0.25
C TRP A 299 19.99 14.24 0.20
N ALA A 300 19.19 14.93 -0.62
CA ALA A 300 17.84 15.35 -0.24
C ALA A 300 16.93 14.17 0.12
N PHE A 301 17.05 13.05 -0.60
CA PHE A 301 16.28 11.84 -0.34
C PHE A 301 16.54 11.30 1.07
N ALA A 302 17.81 11.29 1.50
CA ALA A 302 18.21 10.79 2.81
C ALA A 302 17.75 11.72 3.94
N CYS A 303 17.85 13.04 3.75
CA CYS A 303 17.34 14.03 4.70
C CYS A 303 15.82 13.89 4.89
N LYS A 304 15.07 13.73 3.78
CA LYS A 304 13.62 13.57 3.85
C LYS A 304 13.21 12.26 4.52
N LEU A 305 13.90 11.17 4.19
CA LEU A 305 13.69 9.86 4.81
C LEU A 305 13.84 9.95 6.33
N LEU A 306 14.97 10.51 6.79
CA LEU A 306 15.24 10.66 8.22
C LEU A 306 14.22 11.56 8.91
N MET A 307 13.93 12.73 8.34
CA MET A 307 12.96 13.68 8.91
C MET A 307 11.56 13.06 9.06
N THR A 308 11.13 12.28 8.07
CA THR A 308 9.83 11.60 8.07
C THR A 308 9.81 10.45 9.06
N ALA A 309 10.87 9.64 9.12
CA ALA A 309 11.01 8.55 10.09
C ALA A 309 10.98 9.07 11.53
N LEU A 310 11.70 10.16 11.82
CA LEU A 310 11.71 10.80 13.14
C LEU A 310 10.34 11.38 13.51
N THR A 311 9.65 11.99 12.54
CA THR A 311 8.32 12.57 12.76
C THR A 311 7.29 11.47 13.05
N LEU A 312 7.11 10.53 12.13
CA LEU A 312 6.05 9.52 12.23
C LEU A 312 6.37 8.45 13.27
N GLY A 313 7.64 8.03 13.38
CA GLY A 313 8.09 7.09 14.40
C GLY A 313 7.83 7.57 15.82
N ALA A 314 7.87 8.89 16.05
CA ALA A 314 7.58 9.49 17.35
C ALA A 314 6.08 9.48 17.71
N GLY A 315 5.19 9.31 16.73
CA GLY A 315 3.73 9.27 16.92
C GLY A 315 2.97 10.48 16.38
N PHE A 316 3.61 11.38 15.62
CA PHE A 316 2.89 12.39 14.85
C PHE A 316 2.00 11.72 13.79
N LYS A 317 0.93 12.41 13.42
CA LYS A 317 -0.10 11.86 12.53
C LYS A 317 -0.05 12.50 11.15
N GLY A 318 -0.35 11.69 10.14
CA GLY A 318 -0.35 12.03 8.72
C GLY A 318 -0.03 10.79 7.89
N GLY A 319 0.32 10.99 6.62
CA GLY A 319 0.66 9.93 5.69
C GLY A 319 2.14 9.90 5.35
N GLU A 320 2.55 8.82 4.69
CA GLU A 320 3.93 8.58 4.26
C GLU A 320 4.12 8.75 2.75
N ILE A 321 3.05 8.66 1.97
CA ILE A 321 3.09 8.55 0.50
C ILE A 321 3.80 9.74 -0.16
N VAL A 322 3.45 11.00 0.15
CA VAL A 322 4.15 12.15 -0.46
C VAL A 322 5.61 12.28 -0.02
N PRO A 323 5.97 12.06 1.27
CA PRO A 323 7.37 11.88 1.63
C PRO A 323 8.09 10.80 0.83
N THR A 324 7.48 9.63 0.59
CA THR A 324 8.01 8.60 -0.30
C THR A 324 8.18 9.15 -1.73
N PHE A 325 7.22 9.88 -2.28
CA PHE A 325 7.37 10.54 -3.59
C PHE A 325 8.57 11.50 -3.61
N PHE A 326 8.78 12.29 -2.55
CA PHE A 326 9.94 13.17 -2.44
C PHE A 326 11.25 12.39 -2.45
N ILE A 327 11.34 11.33 -1.63
CA ILE A 327 12.53 10.49 -1.52
C ILE A 327 12.83 9.89 -2.90
N GLY A 328 11.82 9.32 -3.56
CA GLY A 328 11.96 8.71 -4.88
C GLY A 328 12.29 9.72 -5.97
N ALA A 329 11.66 10.90 -5.97
CA ALA A 329 11.91 11.95 -6.96
C ALA A 329 13.34 12.50 -6.86
N THR A 330 13.79 12.82 -5.65
CA THR A 330 15.13 13.37 -5.44
C THR A 330 16.23 12.31 -5.65
N PHE A 331 15.99 11.06 -5.26
CA PHE A 331 16.86 9.93 -5.58
C PHE A 331 16.95 9.68 -7.09
N GLY A 332 15.80 9.60 -7.78
CA GLY A 332 15.76 9.40 -9.22
C GLY A 332 16.40 10.54 -10.00
N CYS A 333 16.18 11.79 -9.58
CA CYS A 333 16.80 12.97 -10.19
C CYS A 333 18.33 12.91 -10.18
N THR A 334 18.90 12.32 -9.13
CA THR A 334 20.34 12.34 -8.87
C THR A 334 21.01 11.10 -9.45
N VAL A 335 20.52 9.91 -9.10
CA VAL A 335 21.05 8.64 -9.59
C VAL A 335 20.75 8.44 -11.06
N GLY A 336 19.54 8.77 -11.53
CA GLY A 336 19.19 8.61 -12.93
C GLY A 336 19.98 9.53 -13.85
N ALA A 337 20.34 10.73 -13.39
CA ALA A 337 21.27 11.60 -14.11
C ALA A 337 22.66 10.94 -14.28
N TRP A 338 23.16 10.24 -13.25
CA TRP A 338 24.40 9.46 -13.36
C TRP A 338 24.29 8.26 -14.32
N LEU A 339 23.09 7.70 -14.48
CA LEU A 339 22.79 6.64 -15.44
C LEU A 339 22.58 7.17 -16.87
N GLY A 340 22.71 8.49 -17.11
CA GLY A 340 22.55 9.11 -18.42
C GLY A 340 21.09 9.38 -18.83
N LEU A 341 20.13 9.26 -17.89
CA LEU A 341 18.74 9.65 -18.13
C LEU A 341 18.57 11.16 -17.90
N PRO A 342 17.65 11.84 -18.61
CA PRO A 342 17.28 13.21 -18.29
C PRO A 342 16.83 13.31 -16.83
N ALA A 343 17.48 14.17 -16.05
CA ALA A 343 17.31 14.22 -14.58
C ALA A 343 15.85 14.36 -14.14
N GLY A 344 15.10 15.25 -14.79
CA GLY A 344 13.66 15.45 -14.50
C GLY A 344 12.80 14.22 -14.81
N PHE A 345 13.09 13.53 -15.92
CA PHE A 345 12.40 12.29 -16.27
C PHE A 345 12.76 11.16 -15.29
N ALA A 346 14.03 11.05 -14.91
CA ALA A 346 14.47 10.07 -13.92
C ALA A 346 13.91 10.34 -12.51
N ALA A 347 13.69 11.61 -12.15
CA ALA A 347 12.96 11.96 -10.94
C ALA A 347 11.53 11.41 -10.97
N ALA A 348 10.83 11.55 -12.09
CA ALA A 348 9.51 10.96 -12.27
C ALA A 348 9.54 9.43 -12.15
N LEU A 349 10.48 8.76 -12.82
CA LEU A 349 10.67 7.30 -12.69
C LEU A 349 10.94 6.88 -11.25
N GLY A 350 11.84 7.57 -10.54
CA GLY A 350 12.20 7.26 -9.15
C GLY A 350 11.04 7.50 -8.19
N MET A 351 10.26 8.55 -8.41
CA MET A 351 9.05 8.85 -7.63
C MET A 351 8.04 7.70 -7.69
N VAL A 352 7.72 7.26 -8.91
CA VAL A 352 6.75 6.17 -9.14
C VAL A 352 7.34 4.82 -8.73
N GLY A 353 8.60 4.57 -9.05
CA GLY A 353 9.32 3.35 -8.68
C GLY A 353 9.36 3.15 -7.17
N LEU A 354 9.73 4.17 -6.39
CA LEU A 354 9.76 4.06 -4.94
C LEU A 354 8.37 3.87 -4.33
N PHE A 355 7.35 4.56 -4.87
CA PHE A 355 5.96 4.30 -4.48
C PHE A 355 5.54 2.85 -4.74
N CYS A 356 5.89 2.30 -5.91
CA CYS A 356 5.67 0.89 -6.22
C CYS A 356 6.40 -0.04 -5.25
N ALA A 357 7.63 0.31 -4.85
CA ALA A 357 8.44 -0.48 -3.91
C ALA A 357 7.77 -0.60 -2.54
N VAL A 358 7.32 0.53 -1.98
CA VAL A 358 6.82 0.55 -0.61
C VAL A 358 5.35 0.14 -0.49
N THR A 359 4.58 0.29 -1.58
CA THR A 359 3.15 -0.04 -1.58
C THR A 359 2.84 -1.42 -2.16
N ASN A 360 3.77 -2.03 -2.88
CA ASN A 360 3.56 -3.33 -3.54
C ASN A 360 2.42 -3.31 -4.56
N ALA A 361 2.17 -2.16 -5.19
CA ALA A 361 1.06 -1.94 -6.12
C ALA A 361 1.55 -1.48 -7.51
N PRO A 362 2.11 -2.37 -8.35
CA PRO A 362 2.68 -2.01 -9.64
C PRO A 362 1.67 -1.45 -10.63
N LEU A 363 0.46 -2.00 -10.74
CA LEU A 363 -0.54 -1.51 -11.70
C LEU A 363 -1.08 -0.14 -11.29
N ALA A 364 -1.33 0.05 -10.00
CA ALA A 364 -1.67 1.36 -9.45
C ALA A 364 -0.56 2.39 -9.72
N SER A 365 0.72 2.00 -9.60
CA SER A 365 1.87 2.88 -9.84
C SER A 365 2.00 3.28 -11.32
N ILE A 366 1.73 2.37 -12.25
CA ILE A 366 1.73 2.68 -13.69
C ILE A 366 0.63 3.67 -14.04
N LEU A 367 -0.59 3.45 -13.51
CA LEU A 367 -1.70 4.37 -13.72
C LEU A 367 -1.45 5.72 -13.06
N LEU A 368 -0.78 5.72 -11.90
CA LEU A 368 -0.34 6.94 -11.24
C LEU A 368 0.64 7.73 -12.11
N ALA A 369 1.61 7.05 -12.75
CA ALA A 369 2.52 7.69 -13.68
C ALA A 369 1.77 8.34 -14.86
N TYR A 370 0.79 7.63 -15.41
CA TYR A 370 -0.05 8.17 -16.48
C TYR A 370 -0.80 9.44 -16.05
N GLU A 371 -1.48 9.41 -14.89
CA GLU A 371 -2.29 10.54 -14.43
C GLU A 371 -1.44 11.74 -13.98
N LEU A 372 -0.23 11.51 -13.45
CA LEU A 372 0.65 12.60 -12.98
C LEU A 372 1.50 13.24 -14.09
N PHE A 373 1.87 12.47 -15.12
CA PHE A 373 2.84 12.90 -16.14
C PHE A 373 2.29 12.89 -17.58
N GLY A 374 1.02 12.53 -17.78
CA GLY A 374 0.35 12.59 -19.09
C GLY A 374 0.70 11.44 -20.04
N GLY A 375 1.24 10.33 -19.52
CA GLY A 375 1.48 9.09 -20.29
C GLY A 375 2.73 9.05 -21.17
N ALA A 376 3.48 10.15 -21.27
CA ALA A 376 4.75 10.17 -21.98
C ALA A 376 5.78 9.25 -21.29
N GLY A 377 6.39 8.33 -22.06
CA GLY A 377 7.39 7.38 -21.52
C GLY A 377 6.80 6.25 -20.66
N LEU A 378 5.48 6.02 -20.70
CA LEU A 378 4.79 4.99 -19.89
C LEU A 378 5.41 3.58 -19.94
N PRO A 379 5.93 3.07 -21.09
CA PRO A 379 6.61 1.77 -21.12
C PRO A 379 7.81 1.70 -20.16
N LEU A 380 8.55 2.80 -20.00
CA LEU A 380 9.70 2.85 -19.09
C LEU A 380 9.26 2.94 -17.63
N PHE A 381 8.18 3.66 -17.32
CA PHE A 381 7.55 3.61 -15.99
C PHE A 381 7.10 2.19 -15.65
N ALA A 382 6.47 1.49 -16.60
CA ALA A 382 6.03 0.11 -16.41
C ALA A 382 7.21 -0.84 -16.17
N LEU A 383 8.29 -0.70 -16.92
CA LEU A 383 9.51 -1.46 -16.71
C LEU A 383 10.11 -1.22 -15.31
N VAL A 384 10.27 0.04 -14.91
CA VAL A 384 10.76 0.41 -13.58
C VAL A 384 9.87 -0.16 -12.48
N CYS A 385 8.54 -0.04 -12.60
CA CYS A 385 7.60 -0.58 -11.63
C CYS A 385 7.69 -2.11 -11.54
N ALA A 386 7.76 -2.82 -12.67
CA ALA A 386 7.87 -4.28 -12.70
C ALA A 386 9.15 -4.77 -12.00
N VAL A 387 10.30 -4.18 -12.34
CA VAL A 387 11.59 -4.51 -11.71
C VAL A 387 11.57 -4.16 -10.22
N THR A 388 11.05 -2.99 -9.86
CA THR A 388 11.00 -2.53 -8.47
C THR A 388 10.08 -3.41 -7.61
N TYR A 389 8.87 -3.70 -8.08
CA TYR A 389 7.93 -4.60 -7.40
C TYR A 389 8.57 -5.95 -7.11
N ARG A 390 9.25 -6.51 -8.10
CA ARG A 390 9.91 -7.82 -8.01
C ARG A 390 11.05 -7.86 -6.98
N LEU A 391 11.77 -6.76 -6.80
CA LEU A 391 13.01 -6.69 -6.00
C LEU A 391 12.87 -5.95 -4.67
N SER A 392 11.73 -5.29 -4.42
CA SER A 392 11.39 -4.64 -3.15
C SER A 392 11.26 -5.61 -1.96
N GLY A 393 11.21 -6.92 -2.23
CA GLY A 393 10.96 -7.96 -1.24
C GLY A 393 9.53 -7.88 -0.67
N TYR A 394 9.31 -8.52 0.48
CA TYR A 394 7.99 -8.54 1.14
C TYR A 394 7.77 -7.40 2.14
N GLY A 395 8.84 -6.68 2.48
CA GLY A 395 8.78 -5.56 3.42
C GLY A 395 8.29 -4.29 2.74
N GLY A 396 7.02 -3.93 2.96
CA GLY A 396 6.45 -2.65 2.53
C GLY A 396 6.24 -1.66 3.68
N LEU A 397 5.56 -0.56 3.35
CA LEU A 397 5.12 0.46 4.31
C LEU A 397 4.00 -0.07 5.22
N TYR A 398 3.23 -1.04 4.71
CA TYR A 398 2.04 -1.56 5.37
C TYR A 398 2.22 -3.01 5.81
N GLY A 399 2.35 -3.23 7.12
CA GLY A 399 2.51 -4.58 7.69
C GLY A 399 1.25 -5.44 7.65
N ALA A 400 0.07 -4.85 7.39
CA ALA A 400 -1.20 -5.58 7.31
C ALA A 400 -1.51 -6.19 5.93
N GLN A 401 -0.64 -5.97 4.93
CA GLN A 401 -0.78 -6.58 3.61
C GLN A 401 -0.72 -8.10 3.71
N GLN A 402 -1.54 -8.79 2.90
CA GLN A 402 -1.43 -10.23 2.70
C GLN A 402 -0.64 -10.53 1.45
N ILE A 403 0.30 -11.46 1.53
CA ILE A 403 1.00 -12.00 0.36
C ILE A 403 0.22 -13.24 -0.06
N ILE A 404 -0.49 -13.13 -1.19
CA ILE A 404 -1.25 -14.24 -1.76
C ILE A 404 -0.35 -15.07 -2.68
N TYR A 405 0.42 -14.39 -3.53
CA TYR A 405 1.39 -15.03 -4.42
C TYR A 405 2.80 -14.49 -4.16
N SER A 406 3.77 -15.39 -4.28
CA SER A 406 5.20 -15.05 -4.15
C SER A 406 5.55 -13.98 -5.17
N LYS A 407 6.33 -12.99 -4.72
CA LYS A 407 7.01 -12.08 -5.65
C LYS A 407 8.28 -12.73 -6.19
N GLU A 408 8.83 -13.69 -5.45
CA GLU A 408 10.16 -14.24 -5.65
C GLU A 408 10.21 -15.46 -6.57
N THR A 409 9.08 -16.09 -6.78
CA THR A 409 8.97 -17.28 -7.60
C THR A 409 7.86 -17.02 -8.61
N VAL A 410 8.21 -17.07 -9.90
CA VAL A 410 7.21 -16.98 -10.99
C VAL A 410 6.41 -18.29 -11.08
N LEU A 411 7.01 -19.39 -10.62
CA LEU A 411 6.38 -20.69 -10.44
C LEU A 411 5.63 -20.72 -9.10
N THR A 412 4.44 -21.30 -9.11
CA THR A 412 3.50 -21.29 -7.97
C THR A 412 3.79 -22.41 -6.99
N ARG A 413 3.25 -22.34 -5.76
CA ARG A 413 3.29 -23.44 -4.78
C ARG A 413 2.77 -24.78 -5.35
N GLU A 414 1.89 -24.74 -6.34
CA GLU A 414 1.40 -25.94 -7.03
C GLU A 414 2.50 -26.60 -7.87
N ASP A 415 3.42 -25.80 -8.44
CA ASP A 415 4.59 -26.31 -9.17
C ASP A 415 5.62 -26.90 -8.19
N GLU A 416 5.82 -26.28 -7.01
CA GLU A 416 6.68 -26.84 -5.95
C GLU A 416 6.10 -28.15 -5.37
N GLU A 417 4.80 -28.21 -5.09
CA GLU A 417 4.14 -29.43 -4.60
C GLU A 417 4.12 -30.54 -5.66
N ALA A 418 3.96 -30.21 -6.95
CA ALA A 418 4.07 -31.15 -8.06
C ALA A 418 5.50 -31.65 -8.30
N GLU A 419 6.50 -30.77 -8.16
CA GLU A 419 7.92 -31.10 -8.29
C GLU A 419 8.39 -31.95 -7.09
N GLU A 420 7.96 -31.63 -5.87
CA GLU A 420 8.21 -32.47 -4.67
C GLU A 420 7.53 -33.84 -4.79
N ALA A 421 6.29 -33.91 -5.29
CA ALA A 421 5.60 -35.17 -5.54
C ALA A 421 6.32 -36.02 -6.60
N ALA A 422 6.78 -35.40 -7.70
CA ALA A 422 7.55 -36.07 -8.74
C ALA A 422 8.92 -36.55 -8.24
N GLU A 423 9.64 -35.76 -7.43
CA GLU A 423 10.89 -36.17 -6.80
C GLU A 423 10.69 -37.32 -5.80
N TYR A 424 9.61 -37.29 -5.03
CA TYR A 424 9.26 -38.35 -4.09
C TYR A 424 8.97 -39.67 -4.81
N GLU A 425 8.15 -39.64 -5.87
CA GLU A 425 7.86 -40.82 -6.70
C GLU A 425 9.14 -41.39 -7.32
N ALA A 426 10.01 -40.54 -7.89
CA ALA A 426 11.29 -40.97 -8.44
C ALA A 426 12.22 -41.61 -7.39
N ARG A 427 12.23 -41.11 -6.15
CA ARG A 427 12.99 -41.72 -5.04
C ARG A 427 12.44 -43.07 -4.61
N VAL A 428 11.11 -43.21 -4.56
CA VAL A 428 10.44 -44.47 -4.21
C VAL A 428 10.74 -45.53 -5.27
N GLU A 429 10.63 -45.19 -6.56
CA GLU A 429 10.91 -46.10 -7.66
C GLU A 429 12.37 -46.56 -7.65
N LYS A 430 13.31 -45.63 -7.52
CA LYS A 430 14.75 -45.95 -7.41
C LYS A 430 15.07 -46.85 -6.21
N ARG A 431 14.42 -46.62 -5.06
CA ARG A 431 14.62 -47.45 -3.87
C ARG A 431 14.00 -48.84 -4.04
N ALA A 432 12.84 -48.95 -4.69
CA ALA A 432 12.23 -50.22 -5.03
C ALA A 432 13.15 -51.04 -5.95
N GLU A 433 13.75 -50.39 -6.95
CA GLU A 433 14.68 -51.03 -7.89
C GLU A 433 15.95 -51.54 -7.20
N GLN A 434 16.54 -50.74 -6.31
CA GLN A 434 17.68 -51.15 -5.47
C GLN A 434 17.34 -52.35 -4.56
N VAL A 435 16.13 -52.39 -4.00
CA VAL A 435 15.67 -53.54 -3.19
C VAL A 435 15.49 -54.77 -4.06
N LYS A 436 14.90 -54.64 -5.26
CA LYS A 436 14.77 -55.75 -6.23
C LYS A 436 16.13 -56.30 -6.64
N GLU A 437 17.11 -55.43 -6.92
CA GLU A 437 18.49 -55.84 -7.21
C GLU A 437 19.14 -56.55 -6.02
N SER A 438 18.97 -56.04 -4.79
CA SER A 438 19.49 -56.69 -3.59
C SER A 438 18.87 -58.06 -3.33
N LEU A 439 17.57 -58.24 -3.62
CA LEU A 439 16.88 -59.52 -3.45
C LEU A 439 17.36 -60.54 -4.48
N ARG A 440 17.47 -60.11 -5.75
CA ARG A 440 18.06 -60.93 -6.84
C ARG A 440 19.49 -61.37 -6.52
N ALA A 441 20.33 -60.46 -6.02
CA ALA A 441 21.70 -60.77 -5.62
C ALA A 441 21.79 -61.78 -4.46
N LYS A 442 20.75 -61.85 -3.62
CA LYS A 442 20.65 -62.81 -2.51
C LYS A 442 19.90 -64.09 -2.87
N GLY A 443 19.47 -64.26 -4.12
CA GLY A 443 18.71 -65.43 -4.59
C GLY A 443 17.29 -65.52 -4.00
N LEU A 444 16.76 -64.42 -3.48
CA LEU A 444 15.42 -64.34 -2.90
C LEU A 444 14.39 -63.95 -3.98
N ALA A 445 13.18 -64.50 -3.87
CA ALA A 445 12.08 -64.17 -4.77
C ALA A 445 11.75 -62.67 -4.69
N VAL A 446 11.59 -62.02 -5.84
CA VAL A 446 11.13 -60.63 -5.93
C VAL A 446 9.61 -60.66 -5.94
N PRO A 447 8.92 -60.06 -4.95
CA PRO A 447 7.45 -60.05 -4.92
C PRO A 447 6.89 -59.23 -6.09
N ASP A 448 5.86 -59.77 -6.74
CA ASP A 448 5.14 -59.11 -7.83
C ASP A 448 4.17 -58.08 -7.21
N PRO A 449 4.13 -56.81 -7.67
CA PRO A 449 3.25 -55.78 -7.11
C PRO A 449 1.75 -56.16 -7.03
N GLU A 450 1.27 -57.14 -7.81
CA GLU A 450 -0.13 -57.59 -7.76
C GLU A 450 -0.45 -58.48 -6.54
N ASP A 451 0.55 -59.14 -5.93
CA ASP A 451 0.34 -60.06 -4.80
C ASP A 451 -0.11 -59.32 -3.51
N GLY A 452 0.19 -58.03 -3.38
CA GLY A 452 -0.13 -57.21 -2.20
C GLY A 452 -1.53 -56.56 -2.19
N MET A 453 -2.27 -56.62 -3.31
CA MET A 453 -3.65 -56.09 -3.38
C MET A 453 -4.71 -57.11 -2.97
N ALA A 454 -4.37 -58.41 -2.95
CA ALA A 454 -5.29 -59.47 -2.56
C ALA A 454 -5.51 -59.54 -1.03
N GLU A 455 -4.54 -59.14 -0.20
CA GLU A 455 -4.66 -59.23 1.27
C GLU A 455 -5.40 -58.05 1.91
N ARG A 456 -5.49 -56.88 1.25
CA ARG A 456 -6.19 -55.70 1.81
C ARG A 456 -7.71 -55.67 1.58
N GLN A 457 -8.26 -56.63 0.84
CA GLN A 457 -9.70 -56.72 0.61
C GLN A 457 -10.44 -57.63 1.61
N LEU A 458 -9.74 -58.25 2.57
CA LEU A 458 -10.36 -59.19 3.54
C LEU A 458 -10.59 -58.65 4.96
N ASP A 459 -10.08 -57.46 5.31
CA ASP A 459 -10.30 -56.84 6.64
C ASP A 459 -11.39 -55.74 6.62
N GLY A 460 -12.38 -55.89 5.74
CA GLY A 460 -13.42 -54.90 5.47
C GLY A 460 -14.78 -55.21 6.08
N GLU A 461 -14.90 -55.60 7.36
CA GLU A 461 -16.19 -55.61 8.05
C GLU A 461 -16.08 -55.14 9.51
N GLY A 462 -16.71 -53.98 9.79
CA GLY A 462 -17.27 -53.62 11.10
C GLY A 462 -16.35 -52.88 12.07
N GLU A 463 -16.49 -51.55 12.17
CA GLU A 463 -16.77 -50.89 13.45
C GLU A 463 -17.13 -49.41 13.28
N GLU A 464 -18.14 -49.01 14.04
CA GLU A 464 -18.78 -47.70 14.08
C GLU A 464 -17.84 -46.58 14.58
N ALA A 465 -17.94 -45.38 13.99
CA ALA A 465 -17.26 -44.19 14.51
C ALA A 465 -18.18 -43.43 15.49
N PRO A 466 -17.81 -43.24 16.78
CA PRO A 466 -18.57 -42.42 17.73
C PRO A 466 -18.22 -40.93 17.62
N GLY A 467 -19.19 -40.10 18.00
CA GLY A 467 -19.21 -38.66 17.81
C GLY A 467 -18.13 -37.85 18.55
N ARG A 468 -17.83 -36.66 18.00
CA ARG A 468 -16.98 -35.65 18.63
C ARG A 468 -17.82 -34.51 19.22
N GLY A 469 -17.89 -34.48 20.55
CA GLY A 469 -18.10 -33.27 21.35
C GLY A 469 -16.76 -32.67 21.82
N PRO A 470 -16.76 -31.47 22.44
CA PRO A 470 -15.73 -30.44 22.23
C PRO A 470 -14.74 -30.19 23.39
N ALA A 471 -13.84 -29.21 23.17
CA ALA A 471 -12.90 -28.53 24.10
C ALA A 471 -11.46 -29.13 24.14
N LEU A 472 -10.38 -28.34 24.10
CA LEU A 472 -10.03 -27.30 25.07
C LEU A 472 -9.04 -26.26 24.53
N ARG A 473 -9.24 -25.02 24.98
CA ARG A 473 -8.24 -23.96 25.10
C ARG A 473 -7.17 -24.36 26.12
N ARG A 474 -5.92 -24.01 25.85
CA ARG A 474 -5.02 -23.30 26.77
C ARG A 474 -4.05 -22.44 25.97
#